data_AF-X6C4Q0-F1
#
_entry.id   AF-X6C4Q0-F1
#
_cell.length_a   1.000
_cell.length_b   1.000
_cell.length_c   1.000
_cell.angle_alpha   90.00
_cell.angle_beta   90.00
_cell.angle_gamma   90.00
#
_symmetry.space_group_name_H-M   'P 1'
#
loop_
_entity.id
_entity.type
_entity.pdbx_description
1 polymer ?
#
loop_
_entity_poly.entity_id
_entity_poly.type
_entity_poly.pdbx_seq_one_letter_code
_entity_poly.pdbx_strand_id
1 'polypeptide(L)'
;MARTKPSEQLSRAEIERFLAAAEALHKSIVGPLLAYHGEHYQALRKVHGPLLKSIETITGQRAKFIQWNGTGPAQPRDKPPG
;
A
#
# COMPACT_ATOMS: atom_id res chain seq x y z
N MET A 1 -42.00 -9.43 -8.84
CA MET A 1 -41.15 -8.21 -8.82
C MET A 1 -39.77 -8.60 -9.33
N ALA A 2 -39.25 -7.86 -10.31
CA ALA A 2 -38.05 -8.21 -11.05
C ALA A 2 -36.79 -8.22 -10.16
N ARG A 3 -35.98 -9.26 -10.30
CA ARG A 3 -34.72 -9.52 -9.62
C ARG A 3 -33.64 -8.59 -10.16
N THR A 4 -33.23 -7.57 -9.40
CA THR A 4 -31.97 -6.86 -9.65
C THR A 4 -30.95 -7.38 -8.65
N LYS A 5 -30.06 -8.28 -9.09
CA LYS A 5 -28.79 -8.45 -8.38
C LYS A 5 -28.01 -7.15 -8.61
N PRO A 6 -27.61 -6.39 -7.58
CA PRO A 6 -26.57 -5.40 -7.82
C PRO A 6 -25.34 -6.21 -8.19
N SER A 7 -24.80 -6.01 -9.39
CA SER A 7 -23.42 -6.40 -9.66
C SER A 7 -22.56 -5.67 -8.63
N GLU A 8 -22.02 -6.40 -7.65
CA GLU A 8 -21.19 -5.92 -6.52
C GLU A 8 -19.82 -5.36 -6.96
N GLN A 9 -19.77 -4.75 -8.15
CA GLN A 9 -18.57 -4.13 -8.67
C GLN A 9 -18.65 -2.64 -8.38
N LEU A 10 -17.63 -2.13 -7.70
CA LEU A 10 -17.46 -0.70 -7.47
C LEU A 10 -17.46 0.04 -8.82
N SER A 11 -18.15 1.16 -8.89
CA SER A 11 -18.05 2.05 -10.03
C SER A 11 -16.63 2.58 -10.16
N ARG A 12 -16.24 2.99 -11.37
CA ARG A 12 -14.92 3.56 -11.62
C ARG A 12 -14.61 4.76 -10.72
N ALA A 13 -15.60 5.62 -10.46
CA ALA A 13 -15.44 6.78 -9.58
C ALA A 13 -15.19 6.38 -8.11
N GLU A 14 -15.78 5.28 -7.65
CA GLU A 14 -15.53 4.74 -6.30
C GLU A 14 -14.14 4.14 -6.19
N ILE A 15 -13.69 3.43 -7.24
CA ILE A 15 -12.33 2.89 -7.33
C ILE A 15 -11.30 4.02 -7.31
N GLU A 16 -11.51 5.09 -8.09
CA GLU A 16 -10.60 6.25 -8.13
C GLU A 16 -10.54 6.97 -6.78
N ARG A 17 -11.68 7.18 -6.11
CA ARG A 17 -11.73 7.74 -4.74
C ARG A 17 -10.99 6.87 -3.73
N PHE A 18 -11.19 5.56 -3.79
CA PHE A 18 -10.51 4.61 -2.93
C PHE A 18 -8.98 4.65 -3.14
N LEU A 19 -8.52 4.66 -4.39
CA LEU A 19 -7.09 4.72 -4.71
C LEU A 19 -6.44 6.01 -4.21
N ALA A 20 -7.09 7.17 -4.35
CA ALA A 20 -6.59 8.44 -3.84
C ALA A 20 -6.43 8.42 -2.30
N ALA A 21 -7.42 7.88 -1.59
CA ALA A 21 -7.34 7.72 -0.13
C ALA A 21 -6.25 6.72 0.29
N ALA A 22 -6.11 5.61 -0.43
CA ALA A 22 -5.08 4.61 -0.18
C ALA A 22 -3.67 5.15 -0.41
N GLU A 23 -3.49 5.97 -1.45
CA GLU A 23 -2.22 6.66 -1.72
C GLU A 23 -1.86 7.65 -0.60
N ALA A 24 -2.83 8.46 -0.14
CA ALA A 24 -2.63 9.38 0.97
C ALA A 24 -2.24 8.64 2.26
N LEU A 25 -2.91 7.53 2.57
CA LEU A 25 -2.59 6.68 3.71
C LEU A 25 -1.19 6.06 3.58
N HIS A 26 -0.82 5.59 2.38
CA HIS A 26 0.53 5.07 2.12
C HIS A 26 1.60 6.11 2.42
N LYS A 27 1.44 7.35 1.93
CA LYS A 27 2.37 8.46 2.20
C LYS A 27 2.48 8.76 3.70
N SER A 28 1.38 8.68 4.45
CA SER A 28 1.40 8.83 5.91
C SER A 28 2.10 7.68 6.65
N ILE A 29 2.10 6.47 6.07
CA ILE A 29 2.80 5.30 6.62
C ILE A 29 4.32 5.40 6.39
N VAL A 30 4.75 5.85 5.20
CA VAL A 30 6.18 5.89 4.80
C VAL A 30 6.87 7.24 5.01
N GLY A 31 6.10 8.31 5.19
CA GLY A 31 6.61 9.68 5.32
C GLY A 31 7.33 9.98 6.64
N PRO A 32 6.87 9.45 7.80
CA PRO A 32 7.58 9.63 9.06
C PRO A 32 8.97 8.96 9.03
N LEU A 33 10.02 9.69 9.42
CA LEU A 33 11.36 9.15 9.66
C LEU A 33 11.38 8.35 10.97
N LEU A 34 10.70 7.19 10.97
CA LEU A 34 10.63 6.30 12.12
C LEU A 34 11.79 5.32 12.10
N ALA A 35 12.30 5.00 13.29
CA ALA A 35 13.22 3.88 13.45
C ALA A 35 12.53 2.59 12.98
N TYR A 36 13.20 1.83 12.11
CA TYR A 36 12.68 0.58 11.53
C TYR A 36 12.26 -0.45 12.59
N HIS A 37 12.90 -0.42 13.77
CA HIS A 37 12.58 -1.30 14.90
C HIS A 37 11.63 -0.67 15.92
N GLY A 38 11.17 0.56 15.70
CA GLY A 38 10.24 1.23 16.59
C GLY A 38 8.83 0.64 16.50
N GLU A 39 8.13 0.58 17.64
CA GLU A 39 6.77 0.05 17.73
C GLU A 39 5.80 0.76 16.79
N HIS A 40 5.96 2.07 16.62
CA HIS A 40 5.15 2.89 15.71
C HIS A 40 5.34 2.48 14.24
N TYR A 41 6.58 2.21 13.80
CA TYR A 41 6.84 1.72 12.45
C TYR A 41 6.26 0.32 12.23
N GLN A 42 6.41 -0.57 13.23
CA GLN A 42 5.83 -1.92 13.16
C GLN A 42 4.29 -1.88 13.09
N ALA A 43 3.64 -1.00 13.86
CA ALA A 43 2.20 -0.80 13.81
C ALA A 43 1.74 -0.33 12.42
N LEU A 44 2.41 0.68 11.85
CA LEU A 44 2.10 1.19 10.51
C LEU A 44 2.33 0.12 9.42
N ARG A 45 3.40 -0.66 9.53
CA ARG A 45 3.70 -1.77 8.61
C ARG A 45 2.64 -2.88 8.66
N LYS A 46 2.10 -3.19 9.84
CA LYS A 46 0.99 -4.15 10.00
C LYS A 46 -0.28 -3.68 9.30
N VAL A 47 -0.56 -2.38 9.29
CA VAL A 47 -1.72 -1.79 8.58
C VAL A 47 -1.49 -1.76 7.06
N HIS A 48 -0.24 -1.56 6.63
CA HIS A 48 0.12 -1.47 5.22
C HIS A 48 -0.19 -2.75 4.43
N GLY A 49 0.14 -3.94 4.98
CA GLY A 49 -0.08 -5.21 4.28
C GLY A 49 -1.53 -5.47 3.85
N PRO A 50 -2.52 -5.41 4.77
CA PRO A 50 -3.94 -5.52 4.44
C PRO A 50 -4.41 -4.49 3.40
N LEU A 51 -3.93 -3.24 3.48
CA LEU A 51 -4.27 -2.20 2.51
C LEU A 51 -3.85 -2.59 1.09
N LEU A 52 -2.65 -3.16 0.91
CA LEU A 52 -2.19 -3.60 -0.41
C LEU A 52 -3.07 -4.71 -0.97
N LYS A 53 -3.44 -5.67 -0.12
CA LYS A 53 -4.34 -6.78 -0.50
C LYS A 53 -5.73 -6.26 -0.89
N SER A 54 -6.25 -5.27 -0.18
CA SER A 54 -7.53 -4.64 -0.53
C SER A 54 -7.49 -3.94 -1.88
N ILE A 55 -6.39 -3.25 -2.21
CA ILE A 55 -6.24 -2.60 -3.52
C ILE A 55 -6.22 -3.62 -4.65
N GLU A 56 -5.47 -4.71 -4.47
CA GLU A 56 -5.43 -5.80 -5.44
C GLU A 56 -6.81 -6.47 -5.62
N THR A 57 -7.54 -6.67 -4.53
CA THR A 57 -8.90 -7.24 -4.57
C THR A 57 -9.88 -6.33 -5.32
N ILE A 58 -9.79 -5.01 -5.10
CA ILE A 58 -10.71 -4.03 -5.69
C ILE A 58 -10.38 -3.75 -7.16
N THR A 59 -9.10 -3.66 -7.50
CA THR A 59 -8.68 -3.21 -8.83
C THR A 59 -8.22 -4.33 -9.75
N GLY A 60 -8.02 -5.54 -9.22
CA GLY A 60 -7.36 -6.65 -9.93
C GLY A 60 -5.89 -6.37 -10.24
N GLN A 61 -5.31 -5.29 -9.71
CA GLN A 61 -3.95 -4.85 -9.99
C GLN A 61 -3.22 -4.51 -8.70
N ARG A 62 -1.92 -4.76 -8.66
CA ARG A 62 -1.07 -4.25 -7.57
C ARG A 62 -1.04 -2.73 -7.61
N ALA A 63 -1.11 -2.10 -6.43
CA ALA A 63 -1.17 -0.65 -6.36
C ALA A 63 0.09 -0.01 -6.96
N LYS A 64 -0.09 0.80 -8.01
CA LYS A 64 1.02 1.40 -8.78
C LYS A 64 1.86 2.39 -7.98
N PHE A 65 1.30 3.01 -6.94
CA PHE A 65 2.07 3.87 -6.04
C PHE A 65 3.06 3.10 -5.13
N ILE A 66 3.00 1.77 -5.08
CA ILE A 66 4.03 0.91 -4.43
C ILE A 66 5.21 0.66 -5.36
N GLN A 67 5.11 1.04 -6.65
CA GLN A 67 6.28 1.22 -7.51
C GLN A 67 7.06 2.46 -7.06
N TRP A 68 7.30 2.55 -5.75
CA TRP A 68 8.17 3.49 -5.09
C TRP A 68 9.59 3.21 -5.57
N ASN A 69 10.12 4.18 -6.29
CA ASN A 69 11.49 4.30 -6.74
C ASN A 69 12.47 3.93 -5.61
N GLY A 70 13.04 2.71 -5.69
CA GLY A 70 14.46 2.42 -5.45
C GLY A 70 15.16 3.03 -4.23
N THR A 71 14.45 3.37 -3.16
CA THR A 71 15.03 3.86 -1.90
C THR A 71 14.54 2.97 -0.76
N GLY A 72 14.79 1.67 -0.92
CA GLY A 72 15.02 0.84 0.25
C GLY A 72 16.32 1.29 0.94
N PRO A 73 16.49 1.04 2.25
CA PRO A 73 17.78 1.29 2.89
C PRO A 73 18.86 0.52 2.14
N ALA A 74 19.95 1.21 1.79
CA ALA A 74 21.10 0.59 1.15
C ALA A 74 21.49 -0.67 1.93
N GLN A 75 21.52 -1.83 1.26
CA GLN A 75 22.09 -3.03 1.87
C GLN A 75 23.48 -2.67 2.41
N PRO A 76 23.82 -3.06 3.66
CA PRO A 76 25.17 -2.91 4.15
C PRO A 76 26.10 -3.58 3.14
N ARG A 77 27.01 -2.81 2.56
CA ARG A 77 28.00 -3.33 1.62
C ARG A 77 28.83 -4.36 2.39
N ASP A 78 28.69 -5.63 2.03
CA ASP A 78 29.59 -6.67 2.49
C ASP A 78 31.04 -6.23 2.22
N LYS A 79 31.83 -6.22 3.30
CA LYS A 79 33.22 -5.78 3.35
C LYS A 79 34.05 -6.58 2.35
N PRO A 80 34.96 -5.96 1.57
CA PRO A 80 35.80 -6.71 0.64
C PRO A 80 36.80 -7.58 1.43
N PRO A 81 37.10 -8.80 0.95
CA PRO A 81 38.14 -9.63 1.54
C PRO A 81 39.51 -8.98 1.25
N GLY A 82 40.35 -8.95 2.29
CA GLY A 82 41.75 -8.54 2.19
C GLY A 82 42.65 -9.64 1.63
#